data_AF-A0A536BG88-F1
#
_entry.id   AF-A0A536BG88-F1
#
_cell.length_a   1.000
_cell.length_b   1.000
_cell.length_c   1.000
_cell.angle_alpha   90.00
_cell.angle_beta   90.00
_cell.angle_gamma   90.00
#
_symmetry.space_group_name_H-M   'P 1'
#
loop_
_entity.id
_entity.type
_entity.pdbx_description
1 polymer ?
#
loop_
_entity_poly.entity_id
_entity_poly.type
_entity_poly.pdbx_seq_one_letter_code
_entity_poly.pdbx_strand_id
1 'polypeptide(L)'
;MIGPLGSANREIREADRRDQLRRRARLAEPRRLTDDLLRQLEELNLDGVGTVPDGYEGALAVLREQLEGLAKVRPRLIEQLQPGTRTAELIDIVFIIQEIIAPPRLPSAGVAVEDTDIA
;
A
#
# COMPACT_ATOMS: atom_id res chain seq x y z
N MET A 1 29.70 18.62 23.08
CA MET A 1 29.53 19.66 22.05
C MET A 1 29.33 18.93 20.71
N ILE A 2 28.15 19.02 20.10
CA ILE A 2 27.88 18.35 18.80
C ILE A 2 28.59 19.18 17.73
N GLY A 3 29.60 18.62 17.06
CA GLY A 3 30.33 19.30 15.98
C GLY A 3 29.46 19.50 14.72
N PRO A 4 29.93 20.30 13.74
CA PRO A 4 29.17 20.69 12.53
C PRO A 4 28.56 19.51 11.74
N LEU A 5 29.23 18.36 11.74
CA LEU A 5 28.77 17.12 11.10
C LEU A 5 27.63 16.44 11.89
N GLY A 6 27.62 16.58 13.22
CA GLY A 6 26.57 16.04 14.08
C GLY A 6 25.27 16.84 14.01
N SER A 7 25.34 18.16 13.78
CA SER A 7 24.16 18.98 13.49
C SER A 7 23.55 18.65 12.12
N ALA A 8 24.39 18.50 11.09
CA ALA A 8 23.93 18.12 9.74
C ALA A 8 23.28 16.72 9.71
N ASN A 9 23.88 15.72 10.36
CA ASN A 9 23.29 14.38 10.46
C ASN A 9 21.94 14.37 11.18
N ARG A 10 21.76 15.23 12.19
CA ARG A 10 20.47 15.36 12.89
C ARG A 10 19.40 15.94 11.99
N GLU A 11 19.75 16.97 11.23
CA GLU A 11 18.85 17.65 10.29
C GLU A 11 18.38 16.69 9.18
N ILE A 12 19.29 15.89 8.62
CA ILE A 12 18.94 14.85 7.63
C ILE A 12 17.95 13.84 8.21
N ARG A 13 18.21 13.29 9.40
CA ARG A 13 17.31 12.33 10.05
C ARG A 13 15.94 12.92 10.40
N GLU A 14 15.87 14.21 10.70
CA GLU A 14 14.60 14.90 10.93
C GLU A 14 13.83 15.15 9.64
N ALA A 15 14.52 15.52 8.56
CA ALA A 15 13.94 15.64 7.23
C ALA A 15 13.37 14.30 6.75
N ASP A 16 14.14 13.21 6.87
CA ASP A 16 13.69 11.86 6.52
C ASP A 16 12.46 11.42 7.31
N ARG A 17 12.43 11.69 8.63
CA ARG A 17 11.26 11.38 9.46
C ARG A 17 10.02 12.15 9.01
N ARG A 18 10.16 13.44 8.70
CA ARG A 18 9.04 14.27 8.22
C ARG A 18 8.54 13.77 6.86
N ASP A 19 9.44 13.41 5.96
CA ASP A 19 9.08 12.88 4.65
C ASP A 19 8.34 11.53 4.77
N GLN A 20 8.85 10.62 5.62
CA GLN A 20 8.19 9.35 5.91
C GLN A 20 6.79 9.54 6.49
N LEU A 21 6.61 10.49 7.42
CA LEU A 21 5.30 10.79 8.00
C LEU A 21 4.33 11.34 6.94
N ARG A 22 4.78 12.28 6.11
CA ARG A 22 3.97 12.82 5.01
C ARG A 22 3.58 11.73 4.02
N ARG A 23 4.52 10.86 3.65
CA ARG A 23 4.27 9.73 2.77
C ARG A 23 3.25 8.76 3.38
N ARG A 24 3.37 8.44 4.68
CA ARG A 24 2.38 7.60 5.37
C ARG A 24 1.00 8.25 5.40
N ALA A 25 0.91 9.54 5.68
CA ALA A 25 -0.36 10.26 5.70
C ALA A 25 -1.04 10.26 4.33
N ARG A 26 -0.28 10.48 3.25
CA ARG A 26 -0.79 10.41 1.86
C ARG A 26 -1.27 9.02 1.46
N LEU A 27 -0.70 7.96 2.04
CA LEU A 27 -1.06 6.57 1.72
C LEU A 27 -2.17 6.02 2.63
N ALA A 28 -2.60 6.75 3.65
CA ALA A 28 -3.58 6.25 4.62
C ALA A 28 -4.94 5.98 3.97
N GLU A 29 -5.46 6.94 3.21
CA GLU A 29 -6.76 6.82 2.54
C GLU A 29 -6.77 5.80 1.40
N PRO A 30 -5.86 5.83 0.40
CA PRO A 30 -5.85 4.81 -0.65
C PRO A 30 -5.67 3.40 -0.07
N ARG A 31 -4.87 3.23 0.99
CA ARG A 31 -4.75 1.93 1.67
C ARG A 31 -6.08 1.48 2.27
N ARG A 32 -6.77 2.36 3.00
CA ARG A 32 -8.08 2.03 3.60
C ARG A 32 -9.09 1.60 2.53
N LEU A 33 -9.16 2.34 1.42
CA LEU A 33 -10.05 2.03 0.30
C LEU A 33 -9.71 0.71 -0.39
N THR A 34 -8.42 0.42 -0.60
CA THR A 34 -7.97 -0.86 -1.14
C THR A 34 -8.34 -2.02 -0.21
N ASP A 35 -8.08 -1.89 1.10
CA ASP A 35 -8.40 -2.92 2.09
C ASP A 35 -9.93 -3.16 2.16
N ASP A 36 -10.73 -2.08 2.17
CA ASP A 36 -12.20 -2.17 2.19
C ASP A 36 -12.76 -2.80 0.91
N LEU A 37 -12.19 -2.46 -0.26
CA LEU A 37 -12.62 -3.03 -1.54
C LEU A 37 -12.23 -4.51 -1.64
N LEU A 38 -11.02 -4.88 -1.22
CA LEU A 38 -10.56 -6.26 -1.25
C LEU A 38 -11.50 -7.17 -0.45
N ARG A 39 -11.87 -6.75 0.77
CA ARG A 39 -12.84 -7.46 1.61
C ARG A 39 -14.19 -7.66 0.90
N GLN A 40 -14.73 -6.62 0.27
CA GLN A 40 -16.02 -6.70 -0.43
C GLN A 40 -15.94 -7.60 -1.67
N LEU A 41 -14.83 -7.60 -2.40
CA LEU A 41 -14.64 -8.48 -3.56
C LEU A 41 -14.47 -9.94 -3.12
N GLU A 42 -13.79 -10.19 -2.01
CA GLU A 42 -13.71 -11.53 -1.40
C GLU A 42 -15.10 -12.03 -1.00
N GLU A 43 -15.94 -11.18 -0.39
CA GLU A 43 -17.34 -11.49 -0.07
C GLU A 43 -18.13 -11.85 -1.35
N LEU A 44 -18.04 -11.04 -2.41
CA LEU A 44 -18.66 -11.36 -3.70
C LEU A 44 -18.19 -12.70 -4.29
N ASN A 45 -16.90 -12.98 -4.17
CA ASN A 45 -16.32 -14.22 -4.67
C ASN A 45 -16.81 -15.44 -3.87
N LEU A 46 -16.95 -15.29 -2.55
CA LEU A 46 -17.56 -16.31 -1.68
C LEU A 46 -19.03 -16.55 -2.02
N ASP A 47 -19.76 -15.50 -2.40
CA ASP A 47 -21.15 -15.57 -2.86
C ASP A 47 -21.28 -16.12 -4.30
N GLY A 48 -20.15 -16.43 -4.97
CA GLY A 48 -20.13 -17.00 -6.31
C GLY A 48 -20.44 -15.99 -7.43
N VAL A 49 -20.34 -14.70 -7.15
CA VAL A 49 -20.55 -13.64 -8.15
C VAL A 49 -19.34 -13.59 -9.09
N GLY A 50 -19.54 -14.01 -10.34
CA GLY A 50 -18.44 -14.16 -11.31
C GLY A 50 -17.83 -12.85 -11.83
N THR A 51 -18.62 -11.78 -11.87
CA THR A 51 -18.20 -10.46 -12.34
C THR A 51 -18.70 -9.37 -11.39
N VAL A 52 -17.87 -8.35 -11.19
CA VAL A 52 -18.15 -7.27 -10.24
C VAL A 52 -19.37 -6.45 -10.71
N PRO A 53 -20.40 -6.28 -9.88
CA PRO A 53 -21.60 -5.54 -10.26
C PRO A 53 -21.36 -4.04 -10.48
N ASP A 54 -22.17 -3.42 -11.34
CA ASP A 54 -22.11 -1.97 -11.61
C ASP A 54 -22.29 -1.09 -10.36
N GLY A 55 -22.93 -1.62 -9.31
CA GLY A 55 -23.06 -0.94 -8.02
C GLY A 55 -21.72 -0.60 -7.35
N TYR A 56 -20.62 -1.25 -7.77
CA TYR A 56 -19.27 -0.97 -7.28
C TYR A 56 -18.58 0.20 -7.99
N GLU A 57 -19.15 0.74 -9.07
CA GLU A 57 -18.51 1.79 -9.86
C GLU A 57 -18.13 3.02 -9.02
N GLY A 58 -18.97 3.39 -8.05
CA GLY A 58 -18.65 4.49 -7.13
C GLY A 58 -17.39 4.23 -6.30
N ALA A 59 -17.28 3.04 -5.71
CA ALA A 59 -16.12 2.67 -4.89
C ALA A 59 -14.84 2.55 -5.75
N LEU A 60 -14.96 1.98 -6.94
CA LEU A 60 -13.85 1.86 -7.89
C LEU A 60 -13.39 3.23 -8.40
N ALA A 61 -14.32 4.14 -8.72
CA ALA A 61 -14.00 5.51 -9.13
C ALA A 61 -13.22 6.29 -8.07
N VAL A 62 -13.68 6.23 -6.81
CA VAL A 62 -12.99 6.87 -5.69
C VAL A 62 -11.59 6.28 -5.51
N LEU A 63 -11.44 4.95 -5.62
CA LEU A 63 -10.12 4.33 -5.55
C LEU A 63 -9.21 4.79 -6.70
N ARG A 64 -9.71 4.83 -7.95
CA ARG A 64 -8.94 5.31 -9.10
C ARG A 64 -8.42 6.73 -8.87
N GLU A 65 -9.27 7.65 -8.45
CA GLU A 65 -8.90 9.04 -8.15
C GLU A 65 -7.78 9.13 -7.09
N GLN A 66 -7.87 8.34 -6.02
CA GLN A 66 -6.84 8.33 -4.98
C GLN A 66 -5.51 7.75 -5.47
N LEU A 67 -5.53 6.83 -6.44
CA LEU A 67 -4.33 6.20 -6.98
C LEU A 67 -3.64 7.02 -8.08
N GLU A 68 -4.37 7.85 -8.84
CA GLU A 68 -3.78 8.70 -9.89
C GLU A 68 -2.70 9.66 -9.37
N GLY A 69 -2.82 10.10 -8.10
CA GLY A 69 -1.82 10.92 -7.43
C GLY A 69 -0.55 10.17 -6.98
N LEU A 70 -0.48 8.85 -7.15
CA LEU A 70 0.60 8.00 -6.64
C LEU A 70 1.52 7.54 -7.78
N ALA A 71 2.69 8.19 -7.91
CA ALA A 71 3.69 7.90 -8.94
C ALA A 71 4.20 6.44 -9.02
N LYS A 72 3.92 5.60 -8.02
CA LYS A 72 4.35 4.19 -7.98
C LYS A 72 3.32 3.22 -8.55
N VAL A 73 2.07 3.63 -8.69
CA VAL A 73 1.00 2.77 -9.22
C VAL A 73 0.99 2.90 -10.74
N ARG A 74 0.97 1.76 -11.44
CA ARG A 74 1.01 1.77 -12.91
C ARG A 74 -0.37 2.19 -13.44
N PRO A 75 -0.46 3.11 -14.42
CA PRO A 75 -1.74 3.55 -14.99
C PRO A 75 -2.63 2.39 -15.45
N ARG A 76 -2.02 1.36 -16.07
CA ARG A 76 -2.74 0.15 -16.50
C ARG A 76 -3.46 -0.59 -15.38
N LEU A 77 -2.95 -0.58 -14.15
CA LEU A 77 -3.64 -1.20 -13.01
C LEU A 77 -4.86 -0.38 -12.60
N ILE A 78 -4.74 0.95 -12.65
CA ILE A 78 -5.84 1.87 -12.35
C ILE A 78 -6.95 1.73 -13.41
N GLU A 79 -6.58 1.63 -14.69
CA GLU A 79 -7.51 1.43 -15.80
C GLU A 79 -8.32 0.13 -15.69
N GLN A 80 -7.77 -0.91 -15.05
CA GLN A 80 -8.44 -2.20 -14.88
C GLN A 80 -9.41 -2.25 -13.68
N LEU A 81 -9.41 -1.23 -12.82
CA LEU A 81 -10.37 -1.11 -11.73
C LEU A 81 -11.75 -0.74 -12.27
N GLN A 82 -12.46 -1.67 -12.89
CA GLN A 82 -13.77 -1.44 -13.52
C GLN A 82 -14.81 -2.47 -13.05
N PRO A 83 -16.11 -2.10 -13.03
CA PRO A 83 -17.20 -3.05 -12.93
C PRO A 83 -17.22 -3.94 -14.18
N GLY A 84 -17.87 -5.10 -14.08
CA GLY A 84 -17.89 -6.11 -15.14
C GLY A 84 -16.60 -6.92 -15.26
N THR A 85 -15.49 -6.48 -14.65
CA THR A 85 -14.28 -7.29 -14.48
C THR A 85 -14.61 -8.55 -13.68
N ARG A 86 -13.93 -9.65 -14.00
CA ARG A 86 -14.09 -10.89 -13.23
C ARG A 86 -13.69 -10.65 -11.78
N THR A 87 -14.50 -11.12 -10.83
CA THR A 87 -14.27 -10.84 -9.41
C THR A 87 -12.88 -11.28 -8.97
N ALA A 88 -12.47 -12.50 -9.34
CA ALA A 88 -11.12 -13.00 -9.05
C ALA A 88 -10.00 -12.15 -9.67
N GLU A 89 -10.18 -11.68 -10.91
CA GLU A 89 -9.20 -10.82 -11.57
C GLU A 89 -9.09 -9.46 -10.87
N LEU A 90 -10.22 -8.89 -10.43
CA LEU A 90 -10.21 -7.62 -9.72
C LEU A 90 -9.59 -7.77 -8.32
N ILE A 91 -9.79 -8.90 -7.63
CA ILE A 91 -9.09 -9.23 -6.38
C ILE A 91 -7.59 -9.20 -6.60
N ASP A 92 -7.08 -9.88 -7.64
CA ASP A 92 -5.65 -9.93 -7.93
C ASP A 92 -5.07 -8.53 -8.22
N ILE A 93 -5.79 -7.71 -9.00
CA ILE A 93 -5.39 -6.33 -9.30
C ILE A 93 -5.32 -5.48 -8.02
N VAL A 94 -6.37 -5.54 -7.21
CA VAL A 94 -6.48 -4.77 -5.96
C VAL A 94 -5.39 -5.21 -4.96
N PHE A 95 -5.08 -6.50 -4.91
CA PHE A 95 -3.98 -7.05 -4.12
C PHE A 95 -2.61 -6.51 -4.58
N ILE A 96 -2.33 -6.53 -5.89
CA ILE A 96 -1.09 -5.95 -6.44
C ILE A 96 -0.96 -4.47 -6.09
N ILE A 97 -2.06 -3.71 -6.19
CA ILE A 97 -2.09 -2.30 -5.80
C ILE A 97 -1.76 -2.16 -4.31
N GLN A 98 -2.36 -2.99 -3.45
CA GLN A 98 -2.08 -3.02 -2.01
C GLN A 98 -0.60 -3.25 -1.72
N GLU A 99 0.04 -4.21 -2.40
CA GLU A 99 1.48 -4.49 -2.24
C GLU A 99 2.37 -3.30 -2.64
N ILE A 100 1.95 -2.52 -3.63
CA ILE A 100 2.69 -1.32 -4.08
C ILE A 100 2.59 -0.19 -3.03
N ILE A 101 1.37 0.07 -2.53
CA ILE A 101 1.11 1.22 -1.65
C ILE A 101 1.37 0.92 -0.17
N ALA A 102 1.24 -0.34 0.23
CA ALA A 102 1.41 -0.83 1.58
C ALA A 102 2.23 -2.13 1.58
N PRO A 103 3.50 -2.10 1.10
CA PRO A 103 4.33 -3.29 1.04
C PRO A 103 4.43 -3.94 2.43
N PRO A 104 4.35 -5.27 2.50
CA PRO A 104 4.48 -5.98 3.76
C PRO A 104 5.80 -5.57 4.40
N ARG A 105 5.73 -5.10 5.65
CA ARG A 105 6.95 -4.94 6.44
C ARG A 105 7.42 -6.35 6.76
N LEU A 106 8.35 -6.88 5.99
CA LEU A 106 9.15 -8.00 6.46
C LEU A 106 9.65 -7.61 7.85
N PRO A 107 9.53 -8.48 8.87
CA PRO A 107 10.23 -8.22 10.13
C PRO A 107 11.68 -7.97 9.72
N SER A 108 12.19 -6.77 10.02
CA SER A 108 13.61 -6.51 9.86
C SER A 108 14.26 -7.62 10.67
N ALA A 109 14.90 -8.56 9.97
CA ALA A 109 15.65 -9.62 10.59
C ALA A 109 16.81 -8.93 11.31
N GLY A 110 16.51 -8.46 12.53
CA GLY A 110 17.49 -8.33 13.59
C GLY A 110 17.91 -9.75 13.87
N VAL A 111 18.80 -10.27 13.02
CA VAL A 111 19.69 -11.32 13.42
C VAL A 111 20.54 -10.67 14.51
N ALA A 112 20.06 -10.77 15.74
CA ALA A 112 20.95 -10.72 16.88
C ALA A 112 21.89 -11.91 16.66
N VAL A 113 23.07 -11.61 16.11
CA VAL A 113 24.20 -12.51 16.23
C VAL A 113 24.54 -12.46 17.71
N GLU A 114 23.92 -13.36 18.48
CA GLU A 114 24.44 -13.74 19.78
C GLU A 114 25.82 -14.35 19.49
N ASP A 115 26.84 -13.52 19.66
CA ASP A 115 28.22 -13.92 19.84
C ASP A 115 28.26 -14.72 21.15
N THR A 116 27.84 -15.99 21.11
CA THR A 116 28.02 -16.88 22.25
C THR A 116 29.41 -17.47 22.15
N ASP A 117 30.29 -16.72 22.81
CA ASP A 117 31.61 -17.05 23.33
C ASP A 117 31.98 -18.55 23.33
N ILE A 118 33.12 -18.83 22.70
CA ILE A 118 33.82 -20.10 22.73
C ILE A 118 34.40 -20.27 24.13
N ALA A 119 33.99 -21.32 24.85
CA ALA A 119 34.65 -21.80 26.06
C ALA A 119 35.07 -23.26 25.90
#